data_AF-A0A973EF73-F1
#
_entry.id   AF-A0A973EF73-F1
#
_cell.length_a   1.000
_cell.length_b   1.000
_cell.length_c   1.000
_cell.angle_alpha   90.00
_cell.angle_beta   90.00
_cell.angle_gamma   90.00
#
_symmetry.space_group_name_H-M   'P 1'
#
loop_
_entity.id
_entity.type
_entity.pdbx_description
1 polymer ?
#
loop_
_entity_poly.entity_id
_entity_poly.type
_entity_poly.pdbx_seq_one_letter_code
_entity_poly.pdbx_strand_id
1 'polypeptide(L)'
;MFRPTSLLLMLLLSLLAVPAAAQEDPSPASTREQVEQELADIKTQLTLSDYQWTQVEMILKSSIRERVAIAKRYGLDDGGVEALEGKEKRALKREIKSSRKFAEQRMKRFLSKDQMKEFKALQERIDTRLLDQIEP
;
A
#
# COMPACT_ATOMS: atom_id res chain seq x y z
N MET A 1 -2.26 26.39 8.31
CA MET A 1 -1.57 25.78 7.15
C MET A 1 -1.93 24.30 7.11
N PHE A 2 -2.92 23.93 6.30
CA PHE A 2 -3.23 22.53 6.03
C PHE A 2 -2.16 22.00 5.08
N ARG A 3 -1.36 21.03 5.54
CA ARG A 3 -0.51 20.26 4.63
C ARG A 3 -1.44 19.31 3.88
N PRO A 4 -1.50 19.31 2.54
CA PRO A 4 -2.29 18.33 1.82
C PRO A 4 -1.79 16.94 2.23
N THR A 5 -2.66 16.18 2.87
CA THR A 5 -2.44 14.76 3.17
C THR A 5 -2.22 14.05 1.85
N SER A 6 -1.05 13.44 1.70
CA SER A 6 -0.63 12.75 0.48
C SER A 6 -1.69 11.71 0.07
N LEU A 7 -2.38 11.96 -1.04
CA LEU A 7 -3.49 11.13 -1.56
C LEU A 7 -3.06 9.67 -1.74
N LEU A 8 -1.81 9.44 -2.12
CA LEU A 8 -1.21 8.11 -2.24
C LEU A 8 -1.17 7.34 -0.91
N LEU A 9 -0.97 8.05 0.20
CA LEU A 9 -0.92 7.44 1.52
C LEU A 9 -2.33 7.11 2.00
N MET A 10 -3.33 7.98 1.80
CA MET A 10 -4.75 7.60 2.01
C MET A 10 -5.20 6.46 1.07
N LEU A 11 -4.61 6.35 -0.13
CA LEU A 11 -4.95 5.30 -1.09
C LEU A 11 -4.45 3.93 -0.65
N LEU A 12 -3.23 3.86 -0.12
CA LEU A 12 -2.63 2.65 0.47
C LEU A 12 -3.35 2.17 1.75
N LEU A 13 -4.27 2.99 2.26
CA LEU A 13 -4.89 2.87 3.57
C LEU A 13 -6.40 2.70 3.57
N SER A 14 -7.02 2.84 2.39
CA SER A 14 -8.45 2.58 2.17
C SER A 14 -8.69 1.14 1.66
N LEU A 15 -7.76 0.22 1.92
CA LEU A 15 -7.64 -1.06 1.22
C LEU A 15 -8.16 -2.28 1.99
N LEU A 16 -8.55 -2.14 3.25
CA LEU A 16 -9.10 -3.24 4.05
C LEU A 16 -10.50 -2.97 4.62
N ALA A 17 -11.23 -1.99 4.08
CA ALA A 17 -12.65 -1.79 4.37
C ALA A 17 -13.47 -3.04 3.97
N VAL A 18 -13.65 -3.94 4.94
CA VAL A 18 -14.71 -4.95 4.97
C VAL A 18 -16.05 -4.22 4.81
N PRO A 19 -17.04 -4.77 4.09
CA PRO A 19 -18.37 -4.17 4.05
C PRO A 19 -19.02 -4.37 5.43
N ALA A 20 -18.71 -3.49 6.37
CA ALA A 20 -19.43 -3.35 7.62
C ALA A 20 -20.30 -2.10 7.50
N ALA A 21 -21.60 -2.31 7.59
CA ALA A 21 -22.60 -1.26 7.60
C ALA A 21 -22.31 -0.19 8.66
N ALA A 22 -22.76 1.04 8.38
CA ALA A 22 -22.97 2.17 9.28
C ALA A 22 -21.74 2.96 9.78
N GLN A 23 -21.56 4.13 9.15
CA GLN A 23 -21.63 5.47 9.75
C GLN A 23 -20.89 5.75 11.08
N GLU A 24 -19.83 6.56 10.99
CA GLU A 24 -19.54 7.71 11.85
C GLU A 24 -18.36 8.46 11.21
N ASP A 25 -18.50 9.77 10.95
CA ASP A 25 -17.41 10.61 10.45
C ASP A 25 -16.23 10.55 11.44
N PRO A 26 -15.09 9.90 11.10
CA PRO A 26 -13.96 9.92 11.98
C PRO A 26 -13.20 11.23 11.73
N SER A 27 -12.95 11.96 12.81
CA SER A 27 -11.88 12.98 12.85
C SER A 27 -10.66 12.43 12.09
N PRO A 28 -10.01 13.21 11.20
CA PRO A 28 -9.04 12.65 10.27
C PRO A 28 -7.87 12.06 11.07
N ALA A 29 -7.90 10.73 11.26
CA ALA A 29 -6.82 9.99 11.88
C ALA A 29 -5.53 10.40 11.19
N SER A 30 -4.49 10.65 11.98
CA SER A 30 -3.20 11.01 11.43
C SER A 30 -2.74 9.94 10.44
N THR A 31 -1.98 10.33 9.43
CA THR A 31 -1.29 9.42 8.49
C THR A 31 -0.66 8.21 9.20
N ARG A 32 -0.15 8.40 10.41
CA ARG A 32 0.45 7.34 11.21
C ARG A 32 -0.58 6.33 11.73
N GLU A 33 -1.68 6.81 12.34
CA GLU A 33 -2.73 5.94 12.89
C GLU A 33 -3.38 5.10 11.80
N GLN A 34 -3.60 5.70 10.63
CA GLN A 34 -4.07 4.95 9.47
C GLN A 34 -3.06 3.83 9.15
N VAL A 35 -1.76 4.14 8.99
CA VAL A 35 -0.74 3.12 8.67
C VAL A 35 -0.73 1.98 9.69
N GLU A 36 -0.86 2.30 10.97
CA GLU A 36 -0.89 1.29 12.04
C GLU A 36 -2.15 0.41 11.96
N GLN A 37 -3.31 0.99 11.63
CA GLN A 37 -4.56 0.25 11.43
C GLN A 37 -4.48 -0.73 10.25
N GLU A 38 -3.99 -0.28 9.10
CA GLU A 38 -3.86 -1.14 7.91
C GLU A 38 -2.87 -2.28 8.16
N LEU A 39 -1.78 -2.01 8.89
CA LEU A 39 -0.85 -3.05 9.30
C LEU A 39 -1.54 -4.10 10.20
N ALA A 40 -2.39 -3.68 11.14
CA ALA A 40 -3.15 -4.59 11.99
C ALA A 40 -4.15 -5.44 11.18
N ASP A 41 -4.79 -4.85 10.17
CA ASP A 41 -5.71 -5.57 9.29
C ASP A 41 -4.96 -6.61 8.44
N ILE A 42 -3.77 -6.27 7.92
CA ILE A 42 -2.91 -7.23 7.20
C ILE A 42 -2.48 -8.38 8.12
N LYS A 43 -2.12 -8.09 9.38
CA LYS A 43 -1.77 -9.12 10.37
C LYS A 43 -2.90 -10.14 10.52
N THR A 44 -4.13 -9.63 10.61
CA THR A 44 -5.33 -10.44 10.78
C THR A 44 -5.67 -11.22 9.51
N GLN A 45 -5.67 -10.57 8.33
CA GLN A 45 -5.99 -11.20 7.05
C GLN A 45 -5.04 -12.33 6.69
N LEU A 46 -3.75 -12.17 7.01
CA LEU A 46 -2.73 -13.18 6.75
C LEU A 46 -2.59 -14.19 7.90
N THR A 47 -3.40 -14.07 8.96
CA THR A 47 -3.38 -14.94 10.15
C THR A 47 -1.96 -15.11 10.70
N LEU A 48 -1.25 -14.00 10.88
CA LEU A 48 0.16 -14.03 11.27
C LEU A 48 0.31 -14.23 12.77
N SER A 49 1.17 -15.17 13.16
CA SER A 49 1.66 -15.24 14.54
C SER A 49 2.47 -13.99 14.90
N ASP A 50 2.62 -13.69 16.19
CA ASP A 50 3.41 -12.54 16.65
C ASP A 50 4.87 -12.60 16.19
N TYR A 51 5.43 -13.81 16.13
CA TYR A 51 6.77 -14.03 15.59
C TYR A 51 6.86 -13.67 14.10
N GLN A 52 5.94 -14.19 13.29
CA GLN A 52 5.89 -13.85 11.86
C GLN A 52 5.64 -12.35 11.68
N TRP A 53 4.74 -11.77 12.47
CA TRP A 53 4.37 -10.37 12.42
C TRP A 53 5.57 -9.45 12.61
N THR A 54 6.43 -9.74 13.60
CA THR A 54 7.63 -8.95 13.86
C THR A 54 8.52 -8.82 12.61
N GLN A 55 8.63 -9.88 11.81
CA GLN A 55 9.45 -9.88 10.59
C GLN A 55 8.70 -9.28 9.39
N VAL A 56 7.42 -9.61 9.25
CA VAL A 56 6.55 -9.16 8.17
C VAL A 56 6.31 -7.65 8.26
N GLU A 57 6.03 -7.12 9.43
CA GLU A 57 5.77 -5.69 9.66
C GLU A 57 6.92 -4.82 9.14
N MET A 58 8.17 -5.21 9.43
CA MET A 58 9.34 -4.49 8.94
C MET A 58 9.43 -4.46 7.42
N ILE A 59 9.09 -5.57 6.75
CA ILE A 59 9.09 -5.65 5.28
C ILE A 59 7.95 -4.81 4.71
N LEU A 60 6.76 -4.84 5.31
CA LEU A 60 5.61 -4.02 4.90
C LEU A 60 5.92 -2.52 5.03
N LYS A 61 6.39 -2.07 6.19
CA LYS A 61 6.79 -0.67 6.42
C LYS A 61 7.86 -0.22 5.43
N SER A 62 8.84 -1.07 5.14
CA SER A 62 9.88 -0.81 4.13
C SER A 62 9.27 -0.67 2.73
N SER A 63 8.34 -1.56 2.34
CA SER A 63 7.70 -1.52 1.02
C SER A 63 6.80 -0.30 0.86
N ILE A 64 6.03 0.05 1.89
CA ILE A 64 5.20 1.28 1.91
C ILE A 64 6.09 2.50 1.70
N ARG A 65 7.19 2.61 2.46
CA ARG A 65 8.14 3.73 2.32
C ARG A 65 8.73 3.82 0.90
N GLU A 66 9.09 2.68 0.32
CA GLU A 66 9.62 2.61 -1.05
C GLU A 66 8.57 3.06 -2.08
N ARG A 67 7.33 2.59 -1.98
CA ARG A 67 6.22 2.96 -2.88
C ARG A 67 5.87 4.44 -2.75
N VAL A 68 5.86 4.99 -1.53
CA VAL A 68 5.73 6.44 -1.30
C VAL A 68 6.89 7.19 -1.96
N ALA A 69 8.13 6.73 -1.80
CA ALA A 69 9.28 7.37 -2.43
C ALA A 69 9.23 7.29 -3.97
N ILE A 70 8.74 6.18 -4.53
CA ILE A 70 8.47 6.04 -5.97
C ILE A 70 7.46 7.11 -6.38
N ALA A 71 6.28 7.15 -5.76
CA ALA A 71 5.24 8.11 -6.08
C ALA A 71 5.70 9.57 -6.04
N LYS A 72 6.47 9.94 -5.01
CA LYS A 72 7.07 11.28 -4.88
C LYS A 72 7.98 11.66 -6.04
N ARG A 73 8.78 10.71 -6.57
CA ARG A 73 9.63 10.97 -7.75
C ARG A 73 8.83 11.31 -8.99
N TYR A 74 7.58 10.87 -9.05
CA TYR A 74 6.66 11.12 -10.17
C TYR A 74 5.62 12.21 -9.84
N GLY A 75 5.81 12.99 -8.76
CA GLY A 75 4.94 14.12 -8.41
C GLY A 75 3.53 13.74 -7.91
N LEU A 76 3.32 12.48 -7.50
CA LEU A 76 2.00 11.98 -7.10
C LEU A 76 1.61 12.30 -5.64
N ASP A 77 2.43 13.03 -4.89
CA ASP A 77 2.20 13.33 -3.47
C ASP A 77 1.37 14.60 -3.22
N ASP A 78 1.30 15.52 -4.18
CA ASP A 78 0.66 16.84 -4.04
C ASP A 78 -0.70 16.96 -4.75
N GLY A 79 -1.36 15.83 -5.02
CA GLY A 79 -2.74 15.78 -5.54
C GLY A 79 -2.93 16.14 -7.01
N GLY A 80 -1.84 16.44 -7.72
CA GLY A 80 -1.82 16.52 -9.17
C GLY A 80 -1.41 15.18 -9.76
N VAL A 81 -2.36 14.38 -10.23
CA VAL A 81 -2.08 13.39 -11.28
C VAL A 81 -2.14 14.15 -12.61
N GLU A 82 -1.28 15.15 -12.81
CA GLU A 82 -1.05 15.61 -14.18
C GLU A 82 -0.58 14.38 -14.94
N ALA A 83 -1.37 13.99 -15.95
CA ALA A 83 -1.36 12.64 -16.50
C ALA A 83 0.07 12.25 -16.90
N LEU A 84 0.68 11.36 -16.12
CA LEU A 84 1.99 10.81 -16.48
C LEU A 84 1.87 10.23 -17.89
N GLU A 85 2.60 10.79 -18.84
CA GLU A 85 2.47 10.39 -20.24
C GLU A 85 3.55 9.39 -20.66
N GLY A 86 3.15 8.45 -21.52
CA GLY A 86 4.06 7.60 -22.29
C GLY A 86 5.13 6.86 -21.48
N LYS A 87 6.36 7.41 -21.45
CA LYS A 87 7.53 6.74 -20.86
C LYS A 87 7.52 6.78 -19.33
N GLU A 88 7.05 7.85 -18.72
CA GLU A 88 7.07 8.04 -17.25
C GLU A 88 6.06 7.11 -16.58
N LYS A 89 4.85 7.01 -17.12
CA LYS A 89 3.85 6.02 -16.69
C LYS A 89 4.36 4.58 -16.78
N ARG A 90 5.05 4.23 -17.87
CA ARG A 90 5.68 2.91 -18.02
C ARG A 90 6.84 2.69 -17.06
N ALA A 91 7.58 3.73 -16.70
CA ALA A 91 8.65 3.65 -15.71
C ALA A 91 8.06 3.46 -14.31
N LEU A 92 7.08 4.26 -13.91
CA LEU A 92 6.34 4.11 -12.66
C LEU A 92 5.72 2.71 -12.52
N LYS A 93 5.00 2.23 -13.53
CA LYS A 93 4.43 0.86 -13.56
C LYS A 93 5.49 -0.21 -13.31
N ARG A 94 6.69 -0.06 -13.92
CA ARG A 94 7.80 -0.99 -13.74
C ARG A 94 8.41 -0.91 -12.34
N GLU A 95 8.57 0.29 -11.79
CA GLU A 95 9.13 0.50 -10.45
C GLU A 95 8.21 -0.05 -9.36
N ILE A 96 6.90 0.22 -9.42
CA ILE A 96 5.91 -0.34 -8.50
C ILE A 96 5.92 -1.87 -8.56
N LYS A 97 5.91 -2.44 -9.77
CA LYS A 97 5.98 -3.91 -9.95
C LYS A 97 7.29 -4.51 -9.43
N SER A 98 8.40 -3.78 -9.56
CA SER A 98 9.70 -4.21 -9.04
C SER A 98 9.71 -4.20 -7.51
N SER A 99 9.23 -3.12 -6.87
CA SER A 99 9.09 -3.04 -5.41
C SER A 99 8.20 -4.16 -4.88
N ARG A 100 7.07 -4.42 -5.55
CA ARG A 100 6.18 -5.55 -5.22
C ARG A 100 6.94 -6.87 -5.20
N LYS A 101 7.62 -7.20 -6.31
CA LYS A 101 8.38 -8.45 -6.44
C LYS A 101 9.46 -8.56 -5.37
N PHE A 102 10.11 -7.45 -5.02
CA PHE A 102 11.11 -7.44 -3.97
C PHE A 102 10.51 -7.75 -2.59
N ALA A 103 9.38 -7.12 -2.25
CA ALA A 103 8.63 -7.43 -1.03
C ALA A 103 8.19 -8.90 -1.01
N GLU A 104 7.67 -9.42 -2.12
CA GLU A 104 7.26 -10.83 -2.24
C GLU A 104 8.43 -11.79 -1.96
N GLN A 105 9.61 -11.53 -2.51
CA GLN A 105 10.78 -12.39 -2.30
C GLN A 105 11.23 -12.40 -0.84
N ARG A 106 11.13 -11.26 -0.15
CA ARG A 106 11.46 -11.17 1.28
C ARG A 106 10.42 -11.90 2.14
N MET A 107 9.14 -11.81 1.79
CA MET A 107 8.05 -12.46 2.54
C MET A 107 8.06 -13.97 2.49
N LYS A 108 8.55 -14.58 1.40
CA LYS A 108 8.61 -16.05 1.25
C LYS A 108 9.34 -16.78 2.38
N ARG A 109 10.21 -16.09 3.11
CA ARG A 109 10.97 -16.66 4.24
C ARG A 109 10.13 -16.81 5.51
N PHE A 110 9.03 -16.08 5.60
CA PHE A 110 8.23 -15.95 6.82
C PHE A 110 6.78 -16.40 6.64
N LEU A 111 6.26 -16.34 5.42
CA LEU A 111 4.89 -16.73 5.10
C LEU A 111 4.81 -18.17 4.62
N SER A 112 3.77 -18.87 5.02
CA SER A 112 3.38 -20.15 4.40
C SER A 112 2.97 -19.94 2.94
N LYS A 113 2.80 -21.03 2.17
CA LYS A 113 2.33 -20.95 0.78
C LYS A 113 0.96 -20.26 0.67
N ASP A 114 0.05 -20.55 1.60
CA ASP A 114 -1.29 -19.98 1.61
C ASP A 114 -1.26 -18.51 2.01
N GLN A 115 -0.51 -18.16 3.06
CA GLN A 115 -0.29 -16.77 3.46
C GLN A 115 0.37 -15.95 2.34
N MET A 116 1.29 -16.56 1.60
CA MET A 116 1.92 -15.93 0.45
C MET A 116 0.95 -15.70 -0.72
N LYS A 117 -0.03 -16.60 -0.92
CA LYS A 117 -1.08 -16.44 -1.92
C LYS A 117 -1.97 -15.25 -1.57
N GLU A 118 -2.43 -15.16 -0.33
CA GLU A 118 -3.23 -14.04 0.17
C GLU A 118 -2.47 -12.72 0.09
N PHE A 119 -1.19 -12.72 0.46
CA PHE A 119 -0.34 -11.53 0.35
C PHE A 119 -0.16 -11.03 -1.09
N LYS A 120 -0.05 -11.95 -2.06
CA LYS A 120 0.01 -11.57 -3.48
C LYS A 120 -1.31 -10.96 -3.96
N ALA A 121 -2.43 -11.56 -3.60
CA ALA A 121 -3.76 -11.04 -3.93
C ALA A 121 -3.96 -9.63 -3.33
N LEU A 122 -3.53 -9.42 -2.08
CA LEU A 122 -3.53 -8.10 -1.45
C LEU A 122 -2.70 -7.11 -2.27
N GLN A 123 -1.44 -7.41 -2.59
CA GLN A 123 -0.59 -6.49 -3.34
C GLN A 123 -1.10 -6.22 -4.76
N GLU A 124 -1.74 -7.19 -5.41
CA GLU A 124 -2.36 -6.99 -6.72
C GLU A 124 -3.54 -6.01 -6.66
N ARG A 125 -4.41 -6.12 -5.65
CA ARG A 125 -5.50 -5.14 -5.44
C ARG A 125 -4.97 -3.72 -5.24
N ILE A 126 -3.89 -3.58 -4.45
CA ILE A 126 -3.23 -2.29 -4.19
C ILE A 126 -2.68 -1.70 -5.49
N ASP A 127 -1.95 -2.51 -6.27
CA ASP A 127 -1.35 -2.08 -7.51
C ASP A 127 -2.42 -1.67 -8.53
N THR A 128 -3.46 -2.48 -8.74
CA THR A 128 -4.55 -2.17 -9.69
C THR A 128 -5.17 -0.82 -9.36
N ARG A 129 -5.56 -0.60 -8.09
CA ARG A 129 -6.17 0.68 -7.68
C ARG A 129 -5.22 1.87 -7.86
N LEU A 130 -3.93 1.70 -7.59
CA LEU A 130 -2.93 2.74 -7.83
C LEU A 130 -2.82 3.06 -9.32
N LEU A 131 -2.82 2.03 -10.18
CA LEU A 131 -2.70 2.21 -11.63
C LEU A 131 -3.96 2.78 -12.27
N ASP A 132 -5.15 2.41 -11.78
CA ASP A 132 -6.44 2.95 -12.25
C ASP A 132 -6.51 4.46 -12.03
N GLN A 133 -5.90 5.01 -10.99
CA GLN A 133 -5.85 6.46 -10.78
C GLN A 133 -4.88 7.20 -11.73
N ILE A 134 -3.99 6.46 -12.39
CA ILE A 134 -3.03 6.97 -13.38
C ILE A 134 -3.53 6.71 -14.81
N GLU A 135 -4.56 5.87 -14.98
CA GLU A 135 -5.27 5.57 -16.23
C GLU A 135 -6.62 6.30 -16.24
N PRO A 136 -6.72 7.51 -16.84
CA PRO A 136 -8.02 8.16 -17.04
C PRO A 136 -8.90 7.37 -18.00
#